data_AF-A0A9X2YKT7-F1
#
_entry.id   AF-A0A9X2YKT7-F1
#
_cell.length_a   1.000
_cell.length_b   1.000
_cell.length_c   1.000
_cell.angle_alpha   90.00
_cell.angle_beta   90.00
_cell.angle_gamma   90.00
#
_symmetry.space_group_name_H-M   'P 1'
#
loop_
_entity.id
_entity.type
_entity.pdbx_description
1 polymer ?
#
loop_
_entity_poly.entity_id
_entity_poly.type
_entity_poly.pdbx_seq_one_letter_code
_entity_poly.pdbx_strand_id
1 'polypeptide(L)'
;MSPGGECVDGPSLERRDIGRRIDDAIALMADTGQRRANTERLGDITMLAVRLLPAVDHAGITCIGEGILIRSMAATDGHPLVLDNITRRVCEGPSLSAAYDGRPYRADDLTDDTRWPAFARQAMVSTPVRAVVAVPVCLGGEVRAALNLYADNAGGLEDGLEGTAELLARHIGLMMTGQSRRGSARRDVINQAKLLLMEKFGADVAQAYSLLVAMAKEQHDSIESVARLLVAGGPQDAGNVN
;
A
#
# COMPACT_ATOMS: atom_id res chain seq x y z
N MET A 1 -16.31 -27.83 -50.34
CA MET A 1 -16.52 -26.38 -50.24
C MET A 1 -17.00 -26.07 -48.83
N SER A 2 -16.37 -25.05 -48.24
CA SER A 2 -16.31 -24.47 -46.88
C SER A 2 -17.61 -24.34 -46.06
N PRO A 3 -17.58 -23.80 -44.81
CA PRO A 3 -16.46 -23.37 -43.94
C PRO A 3 -16.46 -24.09 -42.56
N GLY A 4 -15.41 -24.11 -41.73
CA GLY A 4 -14.54 -23.01 -41.32
C GLY A 4 -15.08 -22.37 -40.03
N GLY A 5 -15.12 -23.13 -38.92
CA GLY A 5 -15.50 -22.62 -37.60
C GLY A 5 -14.26 -22.17 -36.85
N GLU A 6 -13.96 -20.88 -36.87
CA GLU A 6 -13.00 -20.25 -35.97
C GLU A 6 -13.50 -20.38 -34.53
N CYS A 7 -12.80 -21.16 -33.70
CA CYS A 7 -12.87 -21.04 -32.25
C CYS A 7 -12.31 -19.67 -31.88
N VAL A 8 -13.19 -18.70 -31.66
CA VAL A 8 -12.81 -17.38 -31.16
C VAL A 8 -12.36 -17.52 -29.71
N ASP A 9 -11.11 -17.13 -29.45
CA ASP A 9 -10.38 -17.11 -28.17
C ASP A 9 -10.99 -16.06 -27.19
N GLY A 10 -12.26 -16.23 -26.81
CA GLY A 10 -13.07 -15.29 -26.03
C GLY A 10 -12.47 -14.78 -24.70
N PRO A 11 -12.02 -15.65 -23.78
CA PRO A 11 -11.50 -15.20 -22.47
C PRO A 11 -10.15 -14.49 -22.57
N SER A 12 -9.37 -14.76 -23.63
CA SER A 12 -8.05 -14.18 -23.88
C SER A 12 -8.14 -12.73 -24.38
N LEU A 13 -9.17 -12.40 -25.17
CA LEU A 13 -9.43 -11.06 -25.71
C LEU A 13 -10.08 -10.14 -24.66
N GLU A 14 -11.04 -10.63 -23.88
CA GLU A 14 -11.65 -9.86 -22.79
C GLU A 14 -10.64 -9.45 -21.72
N ARG A 15 -9.73 -10.36 -21.32
CA ARG A 15 -8.64 -10.04 -20.37
C ARG A 15 -7.69 -8.97 -20.91
N ARG A 16 -7.37 -9.00 -22.21
CA ARG A 16 -6.54 -7.96 -22.86
C ARG A 16 -7.23 -6.61 -22.92
N ASP A 17 -8.55 -6.59 -23.13
CA ASP A 17 -9.34 -5.36 -23.17
C ASP A 17 -9.48 -4.73 -21.78
N ILE A 18 -9.71 -5.55 -20.74
CA ILE A 18 -9.69 -5.10 -19.33
C ILE A 18 -8.32 -4.52 -18.96
N GLY A 19 -7.23 -5.21 -19.33
CA GLY A 19 -5.87 -4.72 -19.09
C GLY A 19 -5.60 -3.35 -19.72
N ARG A 20 -6.01 -3.16 -20.98
CA ARG A 20 -5.89 -1.86 -21.67
C ARG A 20 -6.72 -0.77 -20.99
N ARG A 21 -7.98 -1.08 -20.62
CA ARG A 21 -8.86 -0.13 -19.91
C ARG A 21 -8.29 0.29 -18.56
N ILE A 22 -7.58 -0.61 -17.86
CA ILE A 22 -6.86 -0.29 -16.62
C ILE A 22 -5.70 0.65 -16.90
N ASP A 23 -4.85 0.31 -17.87
CA ASP A 23 -3.70 1.13 -18.24
C ASP A 23 -4.15 2.55 -18.64
N ASP A 24 -5.21 2.66 -19.45
CA ASP A 24 -5.78 3.94 -19.90
C ASP A 24 -6.37 4.76 -18.74
N ALA A 25 -7.13 4.12 -17.84
CA ALA A 25 -7.71 4.78 -16.67
C ALA A 25 -6.62 5.28 -15.71
N ILE A 26 -5.56 4.48 -15.50
CA ILE A 26 -4.43 4.86 -14.66
C ILE A 26 -3.61 5.97 -15.31
N ALA A 27 -3.40 5.92 -16.63
CA ALA A 27 -2.72 6.99 -17.37
C ALA A 27 -3.48 8.32 -17.25
N LEU A 28 -4.81 8.28 -17.38
CA LEU A 28 -5.67 9.46 -17.20
C LEU A 28 -5.56 10.02 -15.77
N MET A 29 -5.54 9.16 -14.74
CA MET A 29 -5.36 9.56 -13.34
C MET A 29 -3.96 10.15 -13.07
N ALA A 30 -2.93 9.66 -13.77
CA ALA A 30 -1.57 10.19 -13.66
C ALA A 30 -1.44 11.59 -14.28
N ASP A 31 -2.10 11.83 -15.42
CA ASP A 31 -2.08 13.09 -16.16
C ASP A 31 -2.87 14.21 -15.44
N THR A 32 -3.98 13.87 -14.79
CA THR A 32 -4.85 14.84 -14.12
C THR A 32 -4.34 15.40 -12.79
N GLY A 33 -3.13 15.05 -12.33
CA GLY A 33 -2.57 15.85 -11.24
C GLY A 33 -1.29 15.34 -10.61
N GLN A 34 -0.15 15.85 -11.09
CA GLN A 34 1.15 15.82 -10.41
C GLN A 34 1.14 16.49 -9.00
N ARG A 35 0.00 17.09 -8.59
CA ARG A 35 -0.20 17.78 -7.30
C ARG A 35 -1.12 17.06 -6.29
N ARG A 36 -1.78 15.94 -6.65
CA ARG A 36 -2.65 15.20 -5.70
C ARG A 36 -1.83 14.40 -4.69
N ALA A 37 -2.34 14.27 -3.47
CA ALA A 37 -1.72 13.43 -2.45
C ALA A 37 -1.78 11.96 -2.91
N ASN A 38 -0.69 11.21 -2.74
CA ASN A 38 -0.66 9.82 -3.22
C ASN A 38 -1.74 8.93 -2.57
N THR A 39 -2.21 9.25 -1.36
CA THR A 39 -3.35 8.58 -0.71
C THR A 39 -4.64 8.68 -1.55
N GLU A 40 -4.89 9.82 -2.17
CA GLU A 40 -6.07 10.02 -3.04
C GLU A 40 -5.99 9.11 -4.27
N ARG A 41 -4.80 9.04 -4.90
CA ARG A 41 -4.57 8.14 -6.05
C ARG A 41 -4.72 6.67 -5.68
N LEU A 42 -4.29 6.28 -4.48
CA LEU A 42 -4.49 4.92 -3.96
C LEU A 42 -5.98 4.64 -3.68
N GLY A 43 -6.75 5.64 -3.25
CA GLY A 43 -8.21 5.55 -3.18
C GLY A 43 -8.84 5.35 -4.57
N ASP A 44 -8.45 6.16 -5.54
CA ASP A 44 -8.95 6.12 -6.92
C ASP A 44 -8.73 4.74 -7.56
N ILE A 45 -7.55 4.13 -7.38
CA ILE A 45 -7.26 2.80 -7.93
C ILE A 45 -8.01 1.67 -7.21
N THR A 46 -8.23 1.76 -5.89
CA THR A 46 -9.10 0.79 -5.20
C THR A 46 -10.56 0.90 -5.66
N MET A 47 -11.04 2.12 -5.88
CA MET A 47 -12.39 2.31 -6.43
C MET A 47 -12.50 1.85 -7.88
N LEU A 48 -11.43 2.03 -8.66
CA LEU A 48 -11.36 1.50 -10.02
C LEU A 48 -11.44 -0.02 -10.04
N ALA A 49 -10.78 -0.71 -9.09
CA ALA A 49 -10.84 -2.16 -8.96
C ALA A 49 -12.28 -2.66 -8.80
N VAL A 50 -13.03 -2.11 -7.84
CA VAL A 50 -14.46 -2.44 -7.61
C VAL A 50 -15.31 -2.13 -8.86
N ARG A 51 -15.04 -1.03 -9.57
CA ARG A 51 -15.80 -0.66 -10.77
C ARG A 51 -15.54 -1.58 -11.98
N LEU A 52 -14.34 -2.14 -12.09
CA LEU A 52 -13.94 -2.97 -13.22
C LEU A 52 -14.18 -4.46 -12.98
N LEU A 53 -14.36 -4.87 -11.73
CA LEU A 53 -14.47 -6.25 -11.30
C LEU A 53 -15.83 -6.42 -10.60
N PRO A 54 -16.91 -6.75 -11.33
CA PRO A 54 -18.28 -6.77 -10.78
C PRO A 54 -18.46 -7.72 -9.58
N ALA A 55 -17.61 -8.72 -9.49
CA ALA A 55 -17.53 -9.69 -8.40
C ALA A 55 -16.91 -9.16 -7.09
N VAL A 56 -16.29 -7.98 -7.13
CA VAL A 56 -15.56 -7.38 -6.00
C VAL A 56 -16.44 -6.31 -5.37
N ASP A 57 -16.86 -6.54 -4.13
CA ASP A 57 -17.68 -5.59 -3.36
C ASP A 57 -16.82 -4.54 -2.65
N HIS A 58 -15.64 -4.95 -2.16
CA HIS A 58 -14.73 -4.08 -1.41
C HIS A 58 -13.28 -4.26 -1.83
N ALA A 59 -12.50 -3.19 -1.78
CA ALA A 59 -11.07 -3.26 -2.03
C ALA A 59 -10.27 -2.43 -1.03
N GLY A 60 -9.06 -2.88 -0.70
CA GLY A 60 -8.15 -2.17 0.19
C GLY A 60 -6.69 -2.41 -0.15
N ILE A 61 -5.84 -1.48 0.25
CA ILE A 61 -4.39 -1.60 0.13
C ILE A 61 -3.80 -1.57 1.52
N THR A 62 -3.11 -2.63 1.89
CA THR A 62 -2.53 -2.81 3.23
C THR A 62 -1.01 -2.77 3.11
N CYS A 63 -0.36 -1.90 3.88
CA CYS A 63 1.09 -1.85 4.00
C CYS A 63 1.53 -2.56 5.27
N ILE A 64 2.57 -3.38 5.15
CA ILE A 64 3.16 -4.17 6.23
C ILE A 64 4.57 -3.63 6.47
N GLY A 65 4.68 -2.85 7.54
CA GLY A 65 5.94 -2.28 8.02
C GLY A 65 6.80 -3.28 8.77
N GLU A 66 7.96 -2.83 9.24
CA GLU A 66 8.81 -3.61 10.14
C GLU A 66 8.06 -3.99 11.42
N GLY A 67 8.26 -5.23 11.89
CA GLY A 67 7.58 -5.74 13.09
C GLY A 67 6.08 -5.99 12.93
N ILE A 68 5.59 -6.27 11.70
CA ILE A 68 4.15 -6.51 11.41
C ILE A 68 3.31 -5.25 11.72
N LEU A 69 3.86 -4.07 11.47
CA LEU A 69 3.08 -2.83 11.56
C LEU A 69 2.13 -2.74 10.37
N ILE A 70 0.89 -3.18 10.57
CA ILE A 70 -0.16 -3.15 9.53
C ILE A 70 -0.81 -1.77 9.47
N ARG A 71 -0.78 -1.15 8.28
CA ARG A 71 -1.40 0.16 8.00
C ARG A 71 -2.22 0.11 6.72
N SER A 72 -3.50 0.47 6.82
CA SER A 72 -4.36 0.70 5.65
C SER A 72 -3.89 1.96 4.91
N MET A 73 -3.58 1.81 3.63
CA MET A 73 -3.15 2.91 2.75
C MET A 73 -4.31 3.47 1.93
N ALA A 74 -5.27 2.61 1.58
CA ALA A 74 -6.52 2.96 0.94
C ALA A 74 -7.57 1.88 1.23
N ALA A 75 -8.84 2.26 1.21
CA ALA A 75 -9.99 1.38 1.33
C ALA A 75 -11.16 2.02 0.60
N THR A 76 -11.99 1.19 -0.05
CA THR A 76 -13.21 1.64 -0.72
C THR A 76 -14.28 2.09 0.29
N ASP A 77 -14.26 1.51 1.48
CA ASP A 77 -15.22 1.73 2.57
C ASP A 77 -14.65 1.22 3.92
N GLY A 78 -15.52 1.00 4.90
CA GLY A 78 -15.13 0.58 6.24
C GLY A 78 -14.70 -0.89 6.37
N HIS A 79 -15.12 -1.79 5.48
CA HIS A 79 -14.91 -3.23 5.64
C HIS A 79 -13.43 -3.62 5.51
N PRO A 80 -12.68 -3.16 4.49
CA PRO A 80 -11.23 -3.39 4.42
C PRO A 80 -10.48 -2.88 5.65
N LEU A 81 -10.91 -1.75 6.24
CA LEU A 81 -10.29 -1.20 7.46
C LEU A 81 -10.53 -2.10 8.68
N VAL A 82 -11.72 -2.68 8.80
CA VAL A 82 -12.03 -3.67 9.85
C VAL A 82 -11.17 -4.92 9.67
N LEU A 83 -11.04 -5.42 8.44
CA LEU A 83 -10.24 -6.61 8.12
C LEU A 83 -8.73 -6.40 8.37
N ASP A 84 -8.20 -5.21 8.08
CA ASP A 84 -6.83 -4.83 8.45
C ASP A 84 -6.63 -4.81 9.97
N ASN A 85 -7.60 -4.27 10.72
CA ASN A 85 -7.56 -4.27 12.17
C ASN A 85 -7.61 -5.68 12.75
N ILE A 86 -8.38 -6.59 12.16
CA ILE A 86 -8.43 -8.01 12.53
C ILE A 86 -7.07 -8.65 12.27
N THR A 87 -6.54 -8.54 11.04
CA THR A 87 -5.22 -9.08 10.68
C THR A 87 -4.14 -8.60 11.66
N ARG A 88 -4.18 -7.32 12.06
CA ARG A 88 -3.24 -6.75 13.03
C ARG A 88 -3.38 -7.38 14.43
N ARG A 89 -4.60 -7.71 14.85
CA ARG A 89 -4.87 -8.28 16.17
C ARG A 89 -4.51 -9.76 16.26
N VAL A 90 -4.81 -10.51 15.20
CA VAL A 90 -4.60 -11.97 15.19
C VAL A 90 -3.27 -12.39 14.58
N CYS A 91 -2.55 -11.47 13.94
CA CYS A 91 -1.26 -11.70 13.27
C CYS A 91 -1.31 -12.79 12.19
N GLU A 92 -2.46 -12.97 11.55
CA GLU A 92 -2.66 -13.88 10.42
C GLU A 92 -3.70 -13.28 9.47
N GLY A 93 -3.65 -13.70 8.22
CA GLY A 93 -4.59 -13.30 7.19
C GLY A 93 -3.99 -13.36 5.79
N PRO A 94 -4.85 -13.36 4.76
CA PRO A 94 -4.44 -13.48 3.37
C PRO A 94 -3.47 -12.37 2.94
N SER A 95 -3.70 -11.13 3.38
CA SER A 95 -2.85 -9.98 3.08
C SER A 95 -1.43 -10.14 3.64
N LEU A 96 -1.32 -10.70 4.85
CA LEU A 96 -0.04 -10.94 5.51
C LEU A 96 0.74 -12.08 4.84
N SER A 97 0.06 -13.18 4.52
CA SER A 97 0.65 -14.29 3.78
C SER A 97 1.09 -13.89 2.38
N ALA A 98 0.26 -13.12 1.65
CA ALA A 98 0.61 -12.64 0.32
C ALA A 98 1.86 -11.75 0.34
N ALA A 99 1.93 -10.83 1.30
CA ALA A 99 3.08 -9.96 1.43
C ALA A 99 4.35 -10.69 1.89
N TYR A 100 4.22 -11.71 2.75
CA TYR A 100 5.37 -12.47 3.25
C TYR A 100 5.93 -13.43 2.20
N ASP A 101 5.06 -14.18 1.52
CA ASP A 101 5.49 -15.18 0.52
C ASP A 101 5.74 -14.59 -0.86
N GLY A 102 5.31 -13.35 -1.10
CA GLY A 102 5.43 -12.69 -2.40
C GLY A 102 4.59 -13.35 -3.51
N ARG A 103 3.48 -14.00 -3.15
CA ARG A 103 2.55 -14.63 -4.11
C ARG A 103 1.08 -14.34 -3.77
N PRO A 104 0.16 -14.35 -4.75
CA PRO A 104 -1.26 -14.20 -4.49
C PRO A 104 -1.84 -15.30 -3.60
N TYR A 105 -2.85 -14.95 -2.82
CA TYR A 105 -3.66 -15.85 -2.02
C TYR A 105 -5.13 -15.61 -2.29
N ARG A 106 -5.89 -16.68 -2.49
CA ARG A 106 -7.34 -16.67 -2.72
C ARG A 106 -8.03 -17.57 -1.72
N ALA A 107 -9.10 -17.08 -1.10
CA ALA A 107 -10.09 -17.87 -0.39
C ALA A 107 -11.47 -17.62 -1.02
N ASP A 108 -12.05 -18.66 -1.61
CA ASP A 108 -13.39 -18.61 -2.19
C ASP A 108 -14.48 -18.55 -1.12
N ASP A 109 -14.25 -19.17 0.03
CA ASP A 109 -15.08 -19.02 1.22
C ASP A 109 -14.22 -19.06 2.48
N LEU A 110 -14.28 -17.99 3.27
CA LEU A 110 -13.59 -17.90 4.55
C LEU A 110 -14.15 -18.89 5.58
N THR A 111 -15.36 -19.44 5.42
CA THR A 111 -15.85 -20.48 6.34
C THR A 111 -15.06 -21.78 6.25
N ASP A 112 -14.60 -22.10 5.05
CA ASP A 112 -14.02 -23.40 4.72
C ASP A 112 -12.49 -23.33 4.66
N ASP A 113 -11.93 -22.12 4.73
CA ASP A 113 -10.49 -21.90 4.69
C ASP A 113 -9.82 -22.13 6.05
N THR A 114 -8.96 -23.14 6.12
CA THR A 114 -8.24 -23.51 7.34
C THR A 114 -6.89 -22.81 7.51
N ARG A 115 -6.44 -21.97 6.56
CA ARG A 115 -5.11 -21.34 6.59
C ARG A 115 -5.04 -20.17 7.58
N TRP A 116 -6.14 -19.44 7.77
CA TRP A 116 -6.22 -18.29 8.67
C TRP A 116 -7.47 -18.37 9.57
N PRO A 117 -7.53 -19.34 10.48
CA PRO A 117 -8.75 -19.67 11.22
C PRO A 117 -9.22 -18.59 12.20
N ALA A 118 -8.31 -17.83 12.83
CA ALA A 118 -8.66 -16.69 13.68
C ALA A 118 -9.09 -15.46 12.88
N PHE A 119 -8.44 -15.19 11.75
CA PHE A 119 -8.85 -14.13 10.81
C PHE A 119 -10.25 -14.41 10.28
N ALA A 120 -10.49 -15.60 9.72
CA ALA A 120 -11.77 -15.99 9.15
C ALA A 120 -12.92 -15.85 10.15
N ARG A 121 -12.77 -16.40 11.36
CA ARG A 121 -13.79 -16.27 12.41
C ARG A 121 -14.12 -14.82 12.76
N GLN A 122 -13.11 -13.95 12.88
CA GLN A 122 -13.36 -12.54 13.23
C GLN A 122 -13.92 -11.74 12.06
N ALA A 123 -13.48 -12.02 10.83
CA ALA A 123 -13.99 -11.40 9.61
C ALA A 123 -15.49 -11.66 9.45
N MET A 124 -15.90 -12.92 9.60
CA MET A 124 -17.31 -13.33 9.51
C MET A 124 -18.22 -12.70 10.55
N VAL A 125 -17.71 -12.42 11.76
CA VAL A 125 -18.49 -11.78 12.83
C VAL A 125 -18.60 -10.27 12.62
N SER A 126 -17.60 -9.66 11.98
CA SER A 126 -17.43 -8.20 11.95
C SER A 126 -17.80 -7.56 10.62
N THR A 127 -17.94 -8.35 9.55
CA THR A 127 -18.16 -7.89 8.17
C THR A 127 -19.02 -8.90 7.39
N PRO A 128 -19.69 -8.48 6.30
CA PRO A 128 -20.37 -9.40 5.38
C PRO A 128 -19.41 -10.21 4.49
N VAL A 129 -18.13 -9.83 4.41
CA VAL A 129 -17.12 -10.47 3.54
C VAL A 129 -17.02 -11.98 3.74
N ARG A 130 -17.07 -12.71 2.62
CA ARG A 130 -16.97 -14.17 2.54
C ARG A 130 -15.82 -14.67 1.69
N ALA A 131 -15.43 -13.95 0.64
CA ALA A 131 -14.33 -14.33 -0.23
C ALA A 131 -13.27 -13.23 -0.27
N VAL A 132 -12.02 -13.61 -0.53
CA VAL A 132 -10.88 -12.68 -0.60
C VAL A 132 -9.83 -13.15 -1.60
N VAL A 133 -9.33 -12.21 -2.40
CA VAL A 133 -8.10 -12.34 -3.17
C VAL A 133 -7.12 -11.26 -2.68
N ALA A 134 -6.00 -11.70 -2.12
CA ALA A 134 -4.90 -10.84 -1.68
C ALA A 134 -3.71 -11.03 -2.62
N VAL A 135 -3.24 -9.93 -3.21
CA VAL A 135 -2.14 -9.91 -4.17
C VAL A 135 -0.98 -9.08 -3.64
N PRO A 136 0.26 -9.60 -3.64
CA PRO A 136 1.43 -8.86 -3.19
C PRO A 136 1.68 -7.61 -4.03
N VAL A 137 2.10 -6.54 -3.35
CA VAL A 137 2.53 -5.29 -3.96
C VAL A 137 4.01 -5.09 -3.66
N CYS A 138 4.82 -5.12 -4.71
CA CYS A 138 6.27 -4.89 -4.63
C CYS A 138 6.57 -3.38 -4.52
N LEU A 139 7.30 -3.01 -3.48
CA LEU A 139 7.80 -1.66 -3.23
C LEU A 139 9.32 -1.65 -3.42
N GLY A 140 9.78 -1.35 -4.64
CA GLY A 140 11.21 -1.10 -4.91
C GLY A 140 12.06 -2.37 -4.83
N GLY A 141 11.45 -3.52 -5.13
CA GLY A 141 12.10 -4.83 -5.07
C GLY A 141 11.74 -5.66 -3.85
N GLU A 142 11.11 -5.06 -2.82
CA GLU A 142 10.65 -5.78 -1.62
C GLU A 142 9.12 -5.83 -1.56
N VAL A 143 8.55 -6.99 -1.27
CA VAL A 143 7.11 -7.12 -1.04
C VAL A 143 6.80 -6.60 0.37
N ARG A 144 6.10 -5.46 0.45
CA ARG A 144 5.78 -4.80 1.72
C ARG A 144 4.32 -4.35 1.82
N ALA A 145 3.51 -4.70 0.84
CA ALA A 145 2.10 -4.37 0.82
C ALA A 145 1.30 -5.46 0.10
N ALA A 146 -0.02 -5.42 0.25
CA ALA A 146 -0.96 -6.25 -0.47
C ALA A 146 -2.15 -5.42 -0.95
N LEU A 147 -2.61 -5.70 -2.17
CA LEU A 147 -3.93 -5.32 -2.66
C LEU A 147 -4.90 -6.43 -2.25
N ASN A 148 -5.98 -6.09 -1.57
CA ASN A 148 -7.00 -7.03 -1.15
C ASN A 148 -8.31 -6.70 -1.85
N LEU A 149 -8.91 -7.69 -2.48
CA LEU A 149 -10.21 -7.66 -3.13
C LEU A 149 -11.13 -8.61 -2.38
N TYR A 150 -12.31 -8.14 -1.99
CA TYR A 150 -13.24 -8.86 -1.15
C TYR A 150 -14.60 -8.97 -1.83
N ALA A 151 -15.29 -10.08 -1.59
CA ALA A 151 -16.69 -10.26 -1.96
C ALA A 151 -17.51 -10.70 -0.74
N ASP A 152 -18.76 -10.26 -0.68
CA ASP A 152 -19.73 -10.62 0.35
C ASP A 152 -20.35 -12.00 0.10
N ASN A 153 -20.19 -12.53 -1.11
CA ASN A 153 -20.65 -13.84 -1.51
C ASN A 153 -19.50 -14.85 -1.58
N ALA A 154 -19.71 -16.03 -1.00
CA ALA A 154 -18.81 -17.17 -1.18
C ALA A 154 -18.75 -17.58 -2.66
N GLY A 155 -17.56 -17.84 -3.16
CA GLY A 155 -17.30 -18.12 -4.58
C GLY A 155 -17.65 -16.96 -5.52
N GLY A 156 -17.88 -15.75 -4.98
CA GLY A 156 -18.30 -14.59 -5.76
C GLY A 156 -17.22 -14.06 -6.70
N LEU A 157 -15.95 -14.31 -6.37
CA LEU A 157 -14.80 -13.86 -7.17
C LEU A 157 -14.68 -14.71 -8.44
N GLU A 158 -14.54 -14.09 -9.60
CA GLU A 158 -14.42 -14.81 -10.88
C GLU A 158 -13.05 -15.47 -11.05
N ASP A 159 -12.98 -16.50 -11.89
CA ASP A 159 -11.73 -17.17 -12.25
C ASP A 159 -10.85 -16.27 -13.13
N GLY A 160 -9.59 -16.07 -12.72
CA GLY A 160 -8.62 -15.23 -13.43
C GLY A 160 -8.68 -13.75 -13.07
N LEU A 161 -9.45 -13.39 -12.05
CA LEU A 161 -9.39 -12.10 -11.36
C LEU A 161 -7.95 -11.75 -10.95
N GLU A 162 -7.15 -12.77 -10.60
CA GLU A 162 -5.78 -12.63 -10.12
C GLU A 162 -4.90 -11.89 -11.11
N GLY A 163 -5.02 -12.16 -12.41
CA GLY A 163 -4.22 -11.47 -13.43
C GLY A 163 -4.52 -9.97 -13.51
N THR A 164 -5.79 -9.61 -13.37
CA THR A 164 -6.22 -8.20 -13.30
C THR A 164 -5.78 -7.55 -11.99
N ALA A 165 -5.90 -8.26 -10.88
CA ALA A 165 -5.48 -7.81 -9.56
C ALA A 165 -3.95 -7.61 -9.49
N GLU A 166 -3.16 -8.48 -10.12
CA GLU A 166 -1.70 -8.34 -10.27
C GLU A 166 -1.31 -7.12 -11.10
N LEU A 167 -2.04 -6.84 -12.18
CA LEU A 167 -1.84 -5.63 -12.98
C LEU A 167 -2.08 -4.36 -12.16
N LEU A 168 -3.15 -4.34 -11.36
CA LEU A 168 -3.43 -3.24 -10.43
C LEU A 168 -2.35 -3.13 -9.34
N ALA A 169 -1.95 -4.25 -8.73
CA ALA A 169 -0.90 -4.32 -7.72
C ALA A 169 0.44 -3.76 -8.22
N ARG A 170 0.81 -4.03 -9.48
CA ARG A 170 2.00 -3.44 -10.11
C ARG A 170 1.93 -1.92 -10.16
N HIS A 171 0.80 -1.35 -10.56
CA HIS A 171 0.63 0.09 -10.61
C HIS A 171 0.63 0.74 -9.23
N ILE A 172 -0.03 0.10 -8.25
CA ILE A 172 0.03 0.50 -6.84
C ILE A 172 1.49 0.54 -6.37
N GLY A 173 2.28 -0.48 -6.69
CA GLY A 173 3.71 -0.53 -6.37
C GLY A 173 4.48 0.66 -6.95
N LEU A 174 4.24 1.03 -8.21
CA LEU A 174 4.85 2.21 -8.83
C LEU A 174 4.44 3.52 -8.13
N MET A 175 3.17 3.66 -7.74
CA MET A 175 2.70 4.84 -7.00
C MET A 175 3.30 4.91 -5.59
N MET A 176 3.47 3.76 -4.94
CA MET A 176 3.98 3.65 -3.57
C MET A 176 5.51 3.70 -3.50
N THR A 177 6.25 3.27 -4.52
CA THR A 177 7.73 3.44 -4.56
C THR A 177 8.14 4.90 -4.56
N GLY A 178 7.35 5.77 -5.22
CA GLY A 178 7.48 7.22 -5.09
C GLY A 178 7.24 7.74 -3.66
N GLN A 179 6.43 7.05 -2.85
CA GLN A 179 6.22 7.35 -1.43
C GLN A 179 7.33 6.81 -0.54
N SER A 180 7.78 5.56 -0.74
CA SER A 180 8.82 4.94 0.09
C SER A 180 10.14 5.69 -0.02
N ARG A 181 10.53 6.18 -1.21
CA ARG A 181 11.72 7.02 -1.37
C ARG A 181 11.60 8.35 -0.61
N ARG A 182 10.45 9.03 -0.69
CA ARG A 182 10.20 10.29 0.04
C ARG A 182 10.11 10.09 1.55
N GLY A 183 9.42 9.05 2.00
CA GLY A 183 9.25 8.71 3.41
C GLY A 183 10.51 8.14 4.06
N SER A 184 11.37 7.43 3.30
CA SER A 184 12.72 7.07 3.75
C SER A 184 13.59 8.31 3.83
N ALA A 185 13.72 9.09 2.75
CA ALA A 185 14.53 10.31 2.75
C ALA A 185 14.14 11.29 3.87
N ARG A 186 12.83 11.43 4.15
CA ARG A 186 12.31 12.22 5.28
C ARG A 186 12.73 11.65 6.63
N ARG A 187 12.65 10.33 6.83
CA ARG A 187 13.08 9.68 8.08
C ARG A 187 14.59 9.76 8.25
N ASP A 188 15.34 9.58 7.16
CA ASP A 188 16.80 9.63 7.13
C ASP A 188 17.29 11.03 7.49
N VAL A 189 16.71 12.09 6.90
CA VAL A 189 17.11 13.47 7.23
C VAL A 189 16.73 13.86 8.65
N ILE A 190 15.57 13.42 9.16
CA ILE A 190 15.18 13.67 10.55
C ILE A 190 16.12 12.90 11.50
N ASN A 191 16.46 11.65 11.19
CA ASN A 191 17.38 10.87 12.01
C ASN A 191 18.79 11.46 12.00
N GLN A 192 19.29 11.94 10.86
CA GLN A 192 20.57 12.66 10.77
C GLN A 192 20.54 13.95 11.59
N ALA A 193 19.47 14.75 11.50
CA ALA A 193 19.33 15.96 12.30
C ALA A 193 19.30 15.65 13.81
N LYS A 194 18.63 14.58 14.23
CA LYS A 194 18.68 14.13 15.64
C LYS A 194 20.11 13.79 16.05
N LEU A 195 20.87 13.06 15.24
CA LEU A 195 22.27 12.71 15.56
C LEU A 195 23.14 13.97 15.73
N LEU A 196 23.00 14.95 14.84
CA LEU A 196 23.70 16.24 14.96
C LEU A 196 23.32 17.00 16.24
N LEU A 197 22.04 16.99 16.63
CA LEU A 197 21.59 17.62 17.87
C LEU A 197 22.07 16.87 19.11
N MET A 198 22.09 15.53 19.07
CA MET A 198 22.65 14.70 20.13
C MET A 198 24.15 14.99 20.32
N GLU A 199 24.91 15.08 19.22
CA GLU A 199 26.33 15.41 19.24
C GLU A 199 26.58 16.83 19.77
N LYS A 200 25.82 17.82 19.28
CA LYS A 200 26.03 19.23 19.61
C LYS A 200 25.59 19.61 21.03
N PHE A 201 24.54 18.99 21.55
CA PHE A 201 23.91 19.38 22.82
C PHE A 201 23.99 18.30 23.91
N GLY A 202 24.63 17.15 23.64
CA GLY A 202 24.67 16.04 24.59
C GLY A 202 23.29 15.46 24.92
N ALA A 203 22.31 15.67 24.05
CA ALA A 203 20.93 15.28 24.24
C ALA A 203 20.73 13.79 23.93
N ASP A 204 19.77 13.14 24.60
CA ASP A 204 19.30 11.83 24.18
C ASP A 204 18.38 11.90 22.94
N VAL A 205 18.01 10.74 22.38
CA VAL A 205 17.19 10.66 21.16
C VAL A 205 15.83 11.35 21.31
N ALA A 206 15.20 11.26 22.48
CA ALA A 206 13.88 11.84 22.74
C ALA A 206 13.96 13.36 22.92
N GLN A 207 15.01 13.84 23.59
CA GLN A 207 15.32 15.25 23.74
C GLN A 207 15.66 15.90 22.39
N ALA A 208 16.49 15.25 21.57
CA ALA A 208 16.84 15.72 20.23
C ALA A 208 15.61 15.84 19.31
N TYR A 209 14.69 14.88 19.38
CA TYR A 209 13.43 14.98 18.64
C TYR A 209 12.54 16.11 19.16
N SER A 210 12.46 16.28 20.49
CA SER A 210 11.68 17.36 21.11
C SER A 210 12.21 18.75 20.71
N LEU A 211 13.54 18.90 20.61
CA LEU A 211 14.18 20.12 20.12
C LEU A 211 13.82 20.40 18.66
N LEU A 212 13.89 19.38 17.78
CA LEU A 212 13.44 19.49 16.38
C LEU A 212 11.98 19.97 16.27
N VAL A 213 11.09 19.43 17.11
CA VAL A 213 9.67 19.85 17.17
C VAL A 213 9.52 21.29 17.64
N ALA A 214 10.29 21.70 18.64
CA ALA A 214 10.27 23.07 19.16
C ALA A 214 10.73 24.08 18.10
N MET A 215 11.85 23.79 17.42
CA MET A 215 12.39 24.63 16.35
C MET A 215 11.44 24.76 15.16
N ALA A 216 10.80 23.67 14.76
CA ALA A 216 9.78 23.68 13.69
C ALA A 216 8.59 24.57 14.05
N LYS A 217 8.12 24.50 15.30
CA LYS A 217 7.03 25.35 15.79
C LYS A 217 7.41 26.83 15.81
N GLU A 218 8.61 27.16 16.29
CA GLU A 218 9.11 28.53 16.36
C GLU A 218 9.27 29.17 14.98
N GLN A 219 9.68 28.38 13.99
CA GLN A 219 9.88 28.83 12.61
C GLN A 219 8.61 28.77 11.74
N HIS A 220 7.48 28.31 12.30
CA HIS A 220 6.25 28.01 11.54
C HIS A 220 6.48 27.13 10.31
N ASP A 221 7.46 26.23 10.38
CA ASP A 221 7.86 25.36 9.27
C ASP A 221 7.67 23.88 9.67
N SER A 222 7.85 22.99 8.70
CA SER A 222 7.81 21.55 8.93
C SER A 222 9.09 21.06 9.62
N ILE A 223 8.95 20.03 10.47
CA ILE A 223 10.10 19.33 11.10
C ILE A 223 11.10 18.85 10.05
N GLU A 224 10.61 18.48 8.86
CA GLU A 224 11.46 18.05 7.75
C GLU A 224 12.30 19.20 7.17
N SER A 225 11.70 20.38 6.97
CA SER A 225 12.43 21.58 6.52
C SER A 225 13.54 21.95 7.50
N VAL A 226 13.22 22.00 8.79
CA VAL A 226 14.19 22.31 9.85
C VAL A 226 15.28 21.25 9.93
N ALA A 227 14.94 19.96 9.82
CA ALA A 227 15.93 18.88 9.77
C ALA A 227 16.88 19.01 8.58
N ARG A 228 16.36 19.35 7.38
CA ARG A 228 17.20 19.59 6.19
C ARG A 228 18.15 20.77 6.38
N LEU A 229 17.67 21.87 6.96
CA LEU A 229 18.50 23.04 7.25
C LEU A 229 19.63 22.70 8.24
N LEU A 230 19.33 21.92 9.27
CA LEU A 230 20.33 21.44 10.23
C LEU A 230 21.38 20.54 9.59
N VAL A 231 20.95 19.58 8.76
CA VAL A 231 21.87 18.65 8.06
C VAL A 231 22.72 19.40 7.03
N ALA A 232 22.16 20.38 6.32
CA ALA A 232 22.90 21.22 5.37
C ALA A 232 23.88 22.18 6.06
N GLY A 233 23.69 22.47 7.35
CA GLY A 233 24.55 23.35 8.17
C GLY A 233 25.62 22.63 9.01
N GLY A 234 25.84 21.32 8.80
CA GLY A 234 26.92 20.54 9.44
C GLY A 234 28.33 20.97 9.00
N PRO A 235 29.38 20.60 9.77
CA PRO A 235 30.43 21.51 10.22
C PRO A 235 31.21 22.19 9.09
N GLN A 236 31.07 23.52 8.99
CA GLN A 236 32.12 24.36 8.44
C GLN A 236 33.28 24.35 9.44
N ASP A 237 34.43 23.86 8.99
CA ASP A 237 35.69 23.93 9.73
C ASP A 237 35.88 25.34 10.28
N ALA A 238 35.90 25.43 11.61
CA ALA A 238 36.59 26.47 12.34
C ALA A 238 38.09 26.32 12.09
N GLY A 239 38.50 26.63 10.87
CA GLY A 239 39.86 26.58 10.35
C GLY A 239 40.59 27.91 10.53
N ASN A 240 40.85 28.22 11.79
CA ASN A 240 41.99 28.98 12.29
C ASN A 240 41.98 30.53 12.27
N VAL A 241 42.30 31.02 13.46
CA VAL A 241 42.56 32.39 13.88
C VAL A 241 43.98 32.78 13.46
N ASN A 242 44.14 33.89 12.72
CA ASN A 242 45.03 35.02 13.06
C ASN A 242 44.80 36.19 12.11
#